data_AF-A0A424Z4C5-F1
#
_entry.id   AF-A0A424Z4C5-F1
#
_cell.length_a   1.000
_cell.length_b   1.000
_cell.length_c   1.000
_cell.angle_alpha   90.00
_cell.angle_beta   90.00
_cell.angle_gamma   90.00
#
_symmetry.space_group_name_H-M   'P 1'
#
loop_
_entity.id
_entity.type
_entity.pdbx_description
1 polymer ?
#
loop_
_entity_poly.entity_id
_entity_poly.type
_entity_poly.pdbx_seq_one_letter_code
_entity_poly.pdbx_strand_id
1 'polypeptide(L)'
;MNLNYNLTTHEKKVLLSFNDNHKLTPTELAEKTNLKVEAAIHASFLLEEKGYLSVVDNITKQYYLTKEGENYAENGLPERRIIDSIDEPVSMEELKNKYSPQLVGIATGWLLKKGWAKINDGKVIPQSKAEKGYDEFLLEKLKSQSIDYKEAESNKEILKDLIKRKLVYEEEDKSRIVQVTDSGLALLEEGIDLEEEITQITADLLKSGEWKNKKIRPYDIKKPAKKTFAAKIHPYQRLLNQMRSIFLEMGFTEIKGDVIQSSFWNFDTLFQPQDHPAR
;
A
#
# COMPACT_ATOMS: atom_id res chain seq x y z
N MET A 1 32.68 -1.82 30.40
CA MET A 1 32.56 -3.25 30.06
C MET A 1 31.76 -3.27 28.76
N ASN A 2 32.42 -3.07 27.61
CA ASN A 2 31.72 -2.82 26.34
C ASN A 2 30.95 -4.07 25.93
N LEU A 3 29.66 -4.10 26.23
CA LEU A 3 28.71 -4.95 25.54
C LEU A 3 28.82 -4.55 24.07
N ASN A 4 29.48 -5.38 23.26
CA ASN A 4 29.53 -5.21 21.82
C ASN A 4 28.11 -5.41 21.29
N TYR A 5 27.29 -4.38 21.36
CA TYR A 5 26.01 -4.33 20.68
C TYR A 5 26.30 -4.60 19.20
N ASN A 6 25.71 -5.67 18.65
CA ASN A 6 25.96 -6.13 17.28
C ASN A 6 25.31 -5.16 16.27
N LEU A 7 25.85 -3.95 16.19
CA LEU A 7 25.41 -2.86 15.34
C LEU A 7 26.32 -2.79 14.12
N THR A 8 25.71 -2.74 12.94
CA THR A 8 26.40 -2.42 11.68
C THR A 8 26.96 -1.00 11.74
N THR A 9 27.92 -0.69 10.87
CA THR A 9 28.44 0.67 10.70
C THR A 9 27.33 1.69 10.38
N HIS A 10 26.33 1.31 9.57
CA HIS A 10 25.20 2.19 9.26
C HIS A 10 24.31 2.42 10.48
N GLU A 11 24.03 1.39 11.27
CA GLU A 11 23.26 1.53 12.51
C GLU A 11 23.98 2.43 13.52
N LYS A 12 25.30 2.26 13.69
CA LYS A 12 26.11 3.15 14.54
C LYS A 12 26.02 4.61 14.07
N LYS A 13 26.19 4.86 12.76
CA LYS A 13 26.09 6.20 12.17
C LYS A 13 24.71 6.83 12.38
N VAL A 14 23.65 6.06 12.14
CA VAL A 14 22.27 6.53 12.34
C VAL A 14 22.03 6.86 13.80
N LEU A 15 22.41 5.99 14.73
CA LEU A 15 22.20 6.24 16.16
C LEU A 15 22.96 7.48 16.64
N LEU A 16 24.23 7.64 16.23
CA LEU A 16 25.06 8.82 16.55
C LEU A 16 24.54 10.13 15.95
N SER A 17 23.64 10.10 14.97
CA SER A 17 23.07 11.32 14.37
C SER A 17 22.03 12.03 15.26
N PHE A 18 21.60 11.36 16.34
CA PHE A 18 20.61 11.85 17.31
C PHE A 18 21.21 12.66 18.49
N ASN A 19 22.51 12.98 18.48
CA ASN A 19 23.23 13.61 19.61
C ASN A 19 22.53 14.80 20.30
N ASP A 20 21.68 15.57 19.61
CA ASP A 20 20.89 16.68 20.19
C ASP A 20 19.37 16.61 19.90
N ASN A 21 18.95 15.76 18.95
CA ASN A 21 17.55 15.68 18.49
C ASN A 21 16.98 14.32 18.83
N HIS A 22 15.81 14.30 19.48
CA HIS A 22 15.12 13.06 19.81
C HIS A 22 14.33 12.47 18.64
N LYS A 23 14.05 13.28 17.61
CA LYS A 23 13.24 12.92 16.45
C LYS A 23 13.88 13.46 15.18
N LEU A 24 13.99 12.62 14.16
CA LEU A 24 14.53 12.98 12.85
C LEU A 24 13.69 12.31 11.76
N THR A 25 13.58 12.97 10.62
CA THR A 25 13.00 12.38 9.40
C THR A 25 14.04 11.50 8.68
N PRO A 26 13.62 10.52 7.85
CA PRO A 26 14.54 9.74 7.03
C PRO A 26 15.47 10.58 6.15
N THR A 27 14.99 11.72 5.67
CA THR A 27 15.77 12.67 4.85
C THR A 27 16.85 13.36 5.68
N GLU A 28 16.52 13.86 6.88
CA GLU A 28 17.51 14.45 7.79
C GLU A 28 18.56 13.43 8.25
N LEU A 29 18.15 12.18 8.50
CA LEU A 29 19.07 11.09 8.83
C LEU A 29 20.05 10.81 7.70
N ALA A 30 19.55 10.75 6.45
CA ALA A 30 20.38 10.54 5.28
C ALA A 30 21.43 11.64 5.11
N GLU A 31 21.03 12.90 5.27
CA GLU A 31 21.92 14.06 5.20
C GLU A 31 22.98 14.03 6.31
N LYS A 32 22.57 13.83 7.57
CA LYS A 32 23.51 13.79 8.71
C LYS A 32 24.51 12.64 8.63
N THR A 33 24.10 11.50 8.07
CA THR A 33 24.95 10.29 8.00
C THR A 33 25.71 10.15 6.69
N ASN A 34 25.47 11.03 5.72
CA ASN A 34 25.94 10.92 4.33
C ASN A 34 25.62 9.53 3.73
N LEU A 35 24.42 9.02 4.03
CA LEU A 35 23.89 7.77 3.50
C LEU A 35 22.77 8.08 2.50
N LYS A 36 22.46 7.12 1.62
CA LYS A 36 21.22 7.16 0.85
C LYS A 36 20.02 7.02 1.78
N VAL A 37 18.90 7.65 1.44
CA VAL A 37 17.66 7.61 2.24
C VAL A 37 17.23 6.16 2.52
N GLU A 38 17.33 5.26 1.54
CA GLU A 38 16.97 3.85 1.72
C GLU A 38 17.88 3.14 2.73
N ALA A 39 19.17 3.48 2.74
CA ALA A 39 20.13 2.91 3.67
C ALA A 39 19.91 3.42 5.10
N ALA A 40 19.58 4.71 5.26
CA ALA A 40 19.21 5.30 6.55
C ALA A 40 17.93 4.65 7.09
N ILE A 41 16.87 4.52 6.27
CA ILE A 41 15.62 3.84 6.63
C ILE A 41 15.86 2.40 7.06
N HIS A 42 16.63 1.64 6.26
CA HIS A 42 16.94 0.25 6.58
C HIS A 42 17.69 0.12 7.91
N ALA A 43 18.67 1.00 8.17
CA ALA A 43 19.37 1.03 9.44
C ALA A 43 18.44 1.41 10.61
N SER A 44 17.50 2.34 10.41
CA SER A 44 16.50 2.70 11.42
C SER A 44 15.60 1.51 11.80
N PHE A 45 15.16 0.72 10.81
CA PHE A 45 14.37 -0.50 11.08
C PHE A 45 15.14 -1.56 11.85
N LEU A 46 16.42 -1.78 11.51
CA LEU A 46 17.25 -2.73 12.27
C LEU A 46 17.48 -2.27 13.73
N LEU A 47 17.61 -0.96 13.95
CA LEU A 47 17.71 -0.39 15.29
C LEU A 47 16.38 -0.48 16.05
N GLU A 48 15.25 -0.38 15.35
CA GLU A 48 13.92 -0.61 15.92
C GLU A 48 13.71 -2.06 16.34
N GLU A 49 14.10 -3.05 15.52
CA GLU A 49 14.07 -4.47 15.89
C GLU A 49 14.90 -4.76 17.16
N LYS A 50 15.95 -3.97 17.39
CA LYS A 50 16.81 -4.03 18.58
C LYS A 50 16.31 -3.16 19.74
N GLY A 51 15.25 -2.39 19.54
CA GLY A 51 14.63 -1.52 20.54
C GLY A 51 15.37 -0.20 20.81
N TYR A 52 16.31 0.22 19.96
CA TYR A 52 17.06 1.48 20.14
C TYR A 52 16.39 2.68 19.47
N LEU A 53 15.58 2.44 18.45
CA LEU A 53 14.78 3.45 17.76
C LEU A 53 13.31 3.02 17.72
N SER A 54 12.44 3.98 17.47
CA SER A 54 11.02 3.78 17.18
C SER A 54 10.71 4.50 15.87
N VAL A 55 10.16 3.78 14.90
CA VAL A 55 9.81 4.33 13.60
C VAL A 55 8.30 4.53 13.54
N VAL A 56 7.87 5.79 13.55
CA VAL A 56 6.45 6.16 13.54
C VAL A 56 6.09 6.76 12.20
N ASP A 57 5.10 6.15 11.54
CA ASP A 57 4.48 6.70 10.35
C ASP A 57 3.33 7.63 10.74
N ASN A 58 3.43 8.89 10.33
CA ASN A 58 2.38 9.88 10.42
C ASN A 58 1.71 10.04 9.06
N ILE A 59 0.48 9.55 8.97
CA ILE A 59 -0.37 9.70 7.79
C ILE A 59 -1.19 10.98 7.96
N THR A 60 -0.91 11.98 7.15
CA THR A 60 -1.72 13.20 7.03
C THR A 60 -2.57 13.09 5.78
N LYS A 61 -3.89 13.22 5.94
CA LYS A 61 -4.85 13.22 4.83
C LYS A 61 -5.14 14.66 4.46
N GLN A 62 -4.88 15.01 3.20
CA GLN A 62 -5.24 16.30 2.63
C GLN A 62 -6.36 16.11 1.60
N TYR A 63 -7.29 17.06 1.58
CA TYR A 63 -8.42 17.07 0.67
C TYR A 63 -8.26 18.16 -0.38
N TYR A 64 -8.53 17.81 -1.62
CA TYR A 64 -8.39 18.69 -2.78
C TYR A 64 -9.64 18.63 -3.67
N LEU A 65 -9.89 19.70 -4.42
CA LEU A 65 -10.95 19.71 -5.42
C LEU A 65 -10.53 18.92 -6.67
N THR A 66 -11.46 18.17 -7.21
CA THR A 66 -11.35 17.68 -8.58
C THR A 66 -11.68 18.81 -9.57
N LYS A 67 -11.38 18.63 -10.86
CA LYS A 67 -11.76 19.59 -11.92
C LYS A 67 -13.27 19.91 -11.93
N GLU A 68 -14.11 18.92 -11.65
CA GLU A 68 -15.57 19.12 -11.53
C GLU A 68 -15.92 19.89 -10.25
N GLY A 69 -15.25 19.58 -9.14
CA GLY A 69 -15.36 20.31 -7.87
C GLY A 69 -14.96 21.78 -7.98
N GLU A 70 -13.87 22.10 -8.68
CA GLU A 70 -13.44 23.48 -8.97
C GLU A 70 -14.50 24.23 -9.77
N ASN A 71 -15.01 23.62 -10.85
CA ASN A 71 -16.07 24.20 -11.66
C ASN A 71 -17.36 24.47 -10.84
N TYR A 72 -17.72 23.59 -9.90
CA TYR A 72 -18.88 23.81 -9.03
C TYR A 72 -18.60 24.79 -7.88
N ALA A 73 -17.36 24.90 -7.41
CA ALA A 73 -16.97 25.94 -6.46
C ALA A 73 -17.05 27.34 -7.11
N GLU A 74 -16.76 27.43 -8.42
CA GLU A 74 -16.82 28.69 -9.19
C GLU A 74 -18.22 29.08 -9.63
N ASN A 75 -18.90 28.15 -10.28
CA ASN A 75 -20.15 28.42 -10.96
C ASN A 75 -21.37 27.99 -10.11
N GLY A 76 -21.14 27.50 -8.88
CA GLY A 76 -22.16 26.99 -7.97
C GLY A 76 -22.52 25.51 -8.22
N LEU A 77 -23.03 24.84 -7.19
CA LEU A 77 -23.50 23.45 -7.27
C LEU A 77 -24.72 23.33 -8.21
N PRO A 78 -24.91 22.17 -8.89
CA PRO A 78 -26.06 21.93 -9.76
C PRO A 78 -27.42 22.24 -9.12
N GLU A 79 -27.65 21.77 -7.89
CA GLU A 79 -28.86 22.04 -7.12
C GLU A 79 -29.08 23.53 -6.83
N ARG A 80 -27.99 24.28 -6.59
CA ARG A 80 -28.03 25.72 -6.35
C ARG A 80 -28.40 26.49 -7.63
N ARG A 81 -27.79 26.13 -8.76
CA ARG A 81 -28.12 26.77 -10.05
C ARG A 81 -29.56 26.56 -10.45
N ILE A 82 -30.11 25.38 -10.16
CA ILE A 82 -31.51 25.08 -10.48
C ILE A 82 -32.45 25.83 -9.54
N ILE A 83 -32.24 25.79 -8.21
CA ILE A 83 -33.15 26.46 -7.26
C ILE A 83 -33.15 27.98 -7.41
N ASP A 84 -31.99 28.60 -7.71
CA ASP A 84 -31.91 30.04 -7.94
C ASP A 84 -32.56 30.48 -9.28
N SER A 85 -32.81 29.52 -10.19
CA SER A 85 -33.39 29.79 -11.51
C SER A 85 -34.91 29.56 -11.58
N ILE A 86 -35.52 29.12 -10.47
CA ILE A 86 -36.91 28.69 -10.37
C ILE A 86 -37.59 29.44 -9.21
N ASP A 87 -38.52 30.33 -9.55
CA ASP A 87 -39.41 30.98 -8.57
C ASP A 87 -40.81 30.33 -8.51
N GLU A 88 -41.19 29.58 -9.55
CA GLU A 88 -42.51 28.94 -9.71
C GLU A 88 -42.38 27.45 -10.07
N PRO A 89 -43.43 26.62 -9.95
CA PRO A 89 -43.36 25.22 -10.35
C PRO A 89 -42.98 25.00 -11.83
N VAL A 90 -41.78 24.49 -12.10
CA VAL A 90 -41.27 24.24 -13.47
C VAL A 90 -41.30 22.75 -13.81
N SER A 91 -41.61 22.42 -15.06
CA SER A 91 -41.64 21.04 -15.55
C SER A 91 -40.22 20.45 -15.70
N MET A 92 -40.08 19.15 -15.46
CA MET A 92 -38.80 18.45 -15.65
C MET A 92 -38.27 18.52 -17.10
N GLU A 93 -39.15 18.65 -18.08
CA GLU A 93 -38.78 18.79 -19.50
C GLU A 93 -38.19 20.17 -19.79
N GLU A 94 -38.78 21.23 -19.23
CA GLU A 94 -38.22 22.59 -19.34
C GLU A 94 -36.84 22.70 -18.71
N LEU A 95 -36.61 22.05 -17.56
CA LEU A 95 -35.29 22.03 -16.93
C LEU A 95 -34.24 21.29 -17.77
N LYS A 96 -34.61 20.18 -18.42
CA LYS A 96 -33.73 19.41 -19.32
C LYS A 96 -33.45 20.13 -20.65
N ASN A 97 -34.30 21.07 -21.05
CA ASN A 97 -34.06 21.92 -22.22
C ASN A 97 -33.14 23.10 -21.86
N LYS A 98 -33.26 23.65 -20.64
CA LYS A 98 -32.46 24.78 -20.16
C LYS A 98 -31.07 24.37 -19.65
N TYR A 99 -30.94 23.18 -19.06
CA TYR A 99 -29.70 22.61 -18.53
C TYR A 99 -29.48 21.20 -19.11
N SER A 100 -28.25 20.68 -19.02
CA SER A 100 -28.00 19.33 -19.53
C SER A 100 -28.82 18.27 -18.76
N PRO A 101 -29.34 17.22 -19.42
CA PRO A 101 -30.13 16.18 -18.77
C PRO A 101 -29.40 15.51 -17.58
N GLN A 102 -28.07 15.41 -17.67
CA GLN A 102 -27.20 14.89 -16.62
C GLN A 102 -27.19 15.79 -15.38
N LEU A 103 -27.05 17.11 -15.57
CA LEU A 103 -27.03 18.09 -14.48
C LEU A 103 -28.39 18.11 -13.76
N VAL A 104 -29.49 18.07 -14.50
CA VAL A 104 -30.85 18.03 -13.93
C VAL A 104 -31.09 16.75 -13.13
N GLY A 105 -30.61 15.60 -13.61
CA GLY A 105 -30.68 14.34 -12.89
C GLY A 105 -29.93 14.37 -11.55
N ILE A 106 -28.73 14.96 -11.53
CA ILE A 106 -27.93 15.12 -10.30
C ILE A 106 -28.63 16.09 -9.34
N ALA A 107 -28.99 17.28 -9.84
CA ALA A 107 -29.57 18.35 -9.03
C ALA A 107 -30.91 17.95 -8.38
N THR A 108 -31.79 17.24 -9.09
CA THR A 108 -33.10 16.83 -8.56
C THR A 108 -33.02 15.89 -7.36
N GLY A 109 -32.06 14.96 -7.35
CA GLY A 109 -31.80 14.10 -6.19
C GLY A 109 -31.34 14.90 -4.97
N TRP A 110 -30.49 15.91 -5.17
CA TRP A 110 -29.99 16.75 -4.08
C TRP A 110 -31.00 17.79 -3.60
N LEU A 111 -31.83 18.34 -4.49
CA LEU A 111 -32.92 19.25 -4.15
C LEU A 111 -33.93 18.59 -3.21
N LEU A 112 -34.28 17.32 -3.47
CA LEU A 112 -35.13 16.52 -2.59
C LEU A 112 -34.44 16.19 -1.26
N LYS A 113 -33.17 15.75 -1.31
CA LYS A 113 -32.40 15.36 -0.10
C LYS A 113 -32.16 16.55 0.85
N LYS A 114 -31.98 17.75 0.31
CA LYS A 114 -31.81 19.00 1.09
C LYS A 114 -33.14 19.67 1.46
N GLY A 115 -34.27 19.15 0.98
CA GLY A 115 -35.61 19.72 1.22
C GLY A 115 -35.86 21.07 0.55
N TRP A 116 -35.07 21.43 -0.47
CA TRP A 116 -35.19 22.72 -1.18
C TRP A 116 -36.34 22.71 -2.20
N ALA A 117 -36.71 21.55 -2.71
CA ALA A 117 -37.85 21.39 -3.60
C ALA A 117 -38.59 20.06 -3.39
N LYS A 118 -39.85 20.00 -3.80
CA LYS A 118 -40.66 18.78 -3.89
C LYS A 118 -41.02 18.49 -5.34
N ILE A 119 -41.16 17.22 -5.69
CA ILE A 119 -41.65 16.82 -7.01
C ILE A 119 -43.13 16.44 -6.88
N ASN A 120 -43.98 17.09 -7.68
CA ASN A 120 -45.40 16.73 -7.79
C ASN A 120 -45.81 16.78 -9.27
N ASP A 121 -46.49 15.75 -9.77
CA ASP A 121 -46.92 15.62 -11.18
C ASP A 121 -45.84 15.99 -12.22
N GLY A 122 -44.60 15.53 -12.00
CA GLY A 122 -43.48 15.80 -12.91
C GLY A 122 -42.96 17.24 -12.91
N LYS A 123 -43.41 18.07 -11.96
CA LYS A 123 -42.94 19.45 -11.73
C LYS A 123 -42.10 19.55 -10.46
N VAL A 124 -41.05 20.35 -10.51
CA VAL A 124 -40.21 20.70 -9.37
C VAL A 124 -40.77 21.96 -8.72
N ILE A 125 -41.22 21.85 -7.47
CA ILE A 125 -41.84 22.94 -6.69
C ILE A 125 -40.84 23.42 -5.63
N PRO A 126 -40.34 24.68 -5.68
CA PRO A 126 -39.46 25.22 -4.66
C PRO A 126 -40.22 25.37 -3.32
N GLN A 127 -39.60 24.98 -2.20
CA GLN A 127 -40.24 25.04 -0.87
C GLN A 127 -39.87 26.28 -0.06
N SER A 128 -38.63 26.77 -0.19
CA SER A 128 -38.14 27.96 0.52
C SER A 128 -36.91 28.53 -0.18
N LYS A 129 -36.54 29.77 0.18
CA LYS A 129 -35.29 30.38 -0.28
C LYS A 129 -34.11 29.62 0.35
N ALA A 130 -33.43 28.81 -0.43
CA ALA A 130 -32.34 27.96 0.03
C ALA A 130 -31.18 28.82 0.57
N GLU A 131 -30.82 28.65 1.84
CA GLU A 131 -29.61 29.26 2.41
C GLU A 131 -28.35 28.52 1.93
N LYS A 132 -27.19 29.18 2.03
CA LYS A 132 -25.89 28.59 1.65
C LYS A 132 -25.59 27.38 2.51
N GLY A 133 -25.57 26.21 1.88
CA GLY A 133 -25.19 24.96 2.52
C GLY A 133 -23.73 24.95 2.93
N TYR A 134 -23.40 24.17 3.96
CA TYR A 134 -22.02 24.00 4.39
C TYR A 134 -21.15 23.32 3.32
N ASP A 135 -21.74 22.55 2.41
CA ASP A 135 -21.04 21.98 1.26
C ASP A 135 -20.56 23.05 0.27
N GLU A 136 -21.36 24.10 0.04
CA GLU A 136 -20.95 25.27 -0.76
C GLU A 136 -19.79 26.02 -0.08
N PHE A 137 -19.85 26.20 1.26
CA PHE A 137 -18.77 26.81 2.03
C PHE A 137 -17.48 25.99 1.97
N LEU A 138 -17.59 24.67 2.09
CA LEU A 138 -16.45 23.76 2.07
C LEU A 138 -15.76 23.73 0.70
N LEU A 139 -16.54 23.76 -0.39
CA LEU A 139 -16.01 23.87 -1.76
C LEU A 139 -15.28 25.21 -2.00
N GLU A 140 -15.81 26.33 -1.51
CA GLU A 140 -15.13 27.63 -1.55
C GLU A 140 -13.83 27.62 -0.76
N LYS A 141 -13.82 27.04 0.45
CA LYS A 141 -12.62 26.95 1.28
C LYS A 141 -11.54 26.10 0.58
N LEU A 142 -11.93 24.94 0.03
CA LEU A 142 -11.05 24.03 -0.72
C LEU A 142 -10.52 24.63 -2.02
N LYS A 143 -11.18 25.66 -2.58
CA LYS A 143 -10.68 26.42 -3.73
C LYS A 143 -9.45 27.25 -3.35
N SER A 144 -9.41 27.76 -2.13
CA SER A 144 -8.34 28.67 -1.67
C SER A 144 -7.14 27.95 -1.05
N GLN A 145 -7.38 26.81 -0.39
CA GLN A 145 -6.34 25.99 0.24
C GLN A 145 -6.82 24.55 0.43
N SER A 146 -5.90 23.60 0.46
CA SER A 146 -6.19 22.25 0.94
C SER A 146 -6.60 22.30 2.41
N ILE A 147 -7.51 21.41 2.80
CA ILE A 147 -7.96 21.29 4.19
C ILE A 147 -7.39 20.00 4.79
N ASP A 148 -6.76 20.11 5.96
CA ASP A 148 -6.31 18.96 6.76
C ASP A 148 -7.54 18.23 7.33
N TYR A 149 -7.48 16.89 7.40
CA TYR A 149 -8.48 16.06 8.05
C TYR A 149 -8.92 16.55 9.44
N LYS A 150 -8.01 17.08 10.25
CA LYS A 150 -8.36 17.62 11.58
C LYS A 150 -9.33 18.81 11.51
N GLU A 151 -9.21 19.65 10.48
CA GLU A 151 -10.17 20.74 10.25
C GLU A 151 -11.46 20.25 9.60
N ALA A 152 -11.40 19.16 8.83
CA ALA A 152 -12.57 18.56 8.20
C ALA A 152 -13.39 17.66 9.16
N GLU A 153 -12.86 17.36 10.35
CA GLU A 153 -13.46 16.47 11.35
C GLU A 153 -14.81 16.98 11.88
N SER A 154 -15.02 18.30 11.94
CA SER A 154 -16.29 18.87 12.35
C SER A 154 -17.46 18.54 11.41
N ASN A 155 -17.19 18.14 10.16
CA ASN A 155 -18.22 17.92 9.13
C ASN A 155 -17.95 16.70 8.23
N LYS A 156 -17.53 15.59 8.85
CA LYS A 156 -17.18 14.33 8.16
C LYS A 156 -18.25 13.80 7.21
N GLU A 157 -19.53 13.96 7.51
CA GLU A 157 -20.61 13.45 6.65
C GLU A 157 -20.68 14.18 5.32
N ILE A 158 -20.54 15.51 5.33
CA ILE A 158 -20.58 16.34 4.14
C ILE A 158 -19.36 16.10 3.26
N LEU A 159 -18.18 15.98 3.87
CA LEU A 159 -16.95 15.64 3.15
C LEU A 159 -17.06 14.26 2.47
N LYS A 160 -17.59 13.25 3.18
CA LYS A 160 -17.84 11.92 2.59
C LYS A 160 -18.79 11.99 1.41
N ASP A 161 -19.84 12.79 1.49
CA ASP A 161 -20.77 13.01 0.39
C ASP A 161 -20.10 13.70 -0.80
N LEU A 162 -19.24 14.71 -0.58
CA LEU A 162 -18.46 15.35 -1.65
C LEU A 162 -17.45 14.41 -2.33
N ILE A 163 -16.82 13.51 -1.56
CA ILE A 163 -15.93 12.48 -2.10
C ILE A 163 -16.73 11.45 -2.92
N LYS A 164 -17.89 10.99 -2.43
CA LYS A 164 -18.79 10.09 -3.18
C LYS A 164 -19.28 10.72 -4.48
N ARG A 165 -19.51 12.03 -4.48
CA ARG A 165 -19.86 12.83 -5.66
C ARG A 165 -18.69 13.06 -6.62
N LYS A 166 -17.47 12.61 -6.26
CA LYS A 166 -16.22 12.85 -7.01
C LYS A 166 -15.92 14.33 -7.18
N LEU A 167 -16.37 15.19 -6.26
CA LEU A 167 -16.07 16.62 -6.27
C LEU A 167 -14.76 16.91 -5.53
N VAL A 168 -14.48 16.12 -4.50
CA VAL A 168 -13.27 16.18 -3.68
C VAL A 168 -12.54 14.85 -3.79
N TYR A 169 -11.22 14.88 -3.88
CA TYR A 169 -10.39 13.69 -3.71
C TYR A 169 -9.50 13.82 -2.48
N GLU A 170 -9.10 12.68 -1.95
CA GLU A 170 -8.23 12.56 -0.78
C GLU A 170 -6.84 12.13 -1.23
N GLU A 171 -5.81 12.81 -0.72
CA GLU A 171 -4.42 12.45 -0.88
C GLU A 171 -3.82 12.16 0.49
N GLU A 172 -3.21 10.98 0.61
CA GLU A 172 -2.51 10.58 1.83
C GLU A 172 -1.03 10.93 1.68
N ASP A 173 -0.57 11.90 2.46
CA ASP A 173 0.85 12.13 2.63
C ASP A 173 1.36 11.33 3.83
N LYS A 174 2.37 10.50 3.60
CA LYS A 174 2.97 9.64 4.63
C LYS A 174 4.33 10.21 4.99
N SER A 175 4.37 10.92 6.11
CA SER A 175 5.62 11.34 6.71
C SER A 175 6.08 10.30 7.73
N ARG A 176 7.37 9.96 7.71
CA ARG A 176 7.97 9.04 8.69
C ARG A 176 8.85 9.82 9.64
N ILE A 177 8.72 9.54 10.93
CA ILE A 177 9.55 10.10 11.98
C ILE A 177 10.25 8.94 12.68
N VAL A 178 11.57 9.06 12.81
CA VAL A 178 12.38 8.13 13.58
C VAL A 178 12.70 8.80 14.90
N GLN A 179 12.38 8.13 16.01
CA GLN A 179 12.61 8.61 17.36
C GLN A 179 13.60 7.70 18.08
N VAL A 180 14.51 8.29 18.85
CA VAL A 180 15.39 7.54 19.76
C VAL A 180 14.60 7.10 20.99
N THR A 181 14.76 5.83 21.41
CA THR A 181 14.16 5.29 22.63
C THR A 181 15.07 5.50 23.84
N ASP A 182 14.57 5.28 25.05
CA ASP A 182 15.37 5.39 26.29
C ASP A 182 16.58 4.44 26.28
N SER A 183 16.42 3.22 25.74
CA SER A 183 17.52 2.28 25.53
C SER A 183 18.52 2.75 24.47
N GLY A 184 18.05 3.48 23.45
CA GLY A 184 18.93 4.14 22.47
C GLY A 184 19.74 5.28 23.08
N LEU A 185 19.13 6.08 23.98
CA LEU A 185 19.82 7.14 24.73
C LEU A 185 20.88 6.57 25.65
N ALA A 186 20.55 5.55 26.44
CA ALA A 186 21.51 4.89 27.32
C ALA A 186 22.73 4.37 26.54
N LEU A 187 22.49 3.81 25.34
CA LEU A 187 23.55 3.33 24.47
C LEU A 187 24.43 4.47 23.91
N LEU A 188 23.86 5.64 23.63
CA LEU A 188 24.60 6.82 23.22
C LEU A 188 25.48 7.37 24.36
N GLU A 189 24.97 7.37 25.59
CA GLU A 189 25.69 7.79 26.79
C GLU A 189 26.87 6.85 27.12
N GLU A 190 26.73 5.55 26.87
CA GLU A 190 27.81 4.57 27.02
C GLU A 190 28.96 4.77 26.01
N GLY A 191 28.68 5.46 24.89
CA GLY A 191 29.64 5.74 23.82
C GLY A 191 29.70 4.61 22.78
N ILE A 192 29.56 5.00 21.50
CA ILE A 192 29.57 4.07 20.37
C ILE A 192 30.83 4.30 19.53
N ASP A 193 31.74 3.33 19.54
CA ASP A 193 32.94 3.39 18.70
C ASP A 193 32.64 3.03 17.24
N LEU A 194 32.90 3.99 16.34
CA LEU A 194 32.91 3.82 14.89
C LEU A 194 34.24 3.20 14.43
N GLU A 195 34.52 1.98 14.84
CA GLU A 195 35.61 1.20 14.27
C GLU A 195 35.19 0.55 12.94
N GLU A 196 36.10 0.54 11.97
CA GLU A 196 35.93 -0.24 10.75
C GLU A 196 36.07 -1.74 11.06
N GLU A 197 34.99 -2.49 10.83
CA GLU A 197 34.96 -3.93 11.03
C GLU A 197 35.07 -4.67 9.68
N ILE A 198 35.85 -5.75 9.66
CA ILE A 198 35.91 -6.66 8.50
C ILE A 198 34.69 -7.56 8.54
N THR A 199 33.84 -7.49 7.50
CA THR A 199 32.66 -8.36 7.34
C THR A 199 33.01 -9.71 6.73
N GLN A 200 33.94 -9.73 5.77
CA GLN A 200 34.38 -10.93 5.08
C GLN A 200 35.89 -10.90 4.90
N ILE A 201 36.55 -12.01 5.26
CA ILE A 201 37.97 -12.21 5.00
C ILE A 201 38.14 -12.44 3.49
N THR A 202 38.83 -11.54 2.82
CA THR A 202 39.16 -11.63 1.39
C THR A 202 40.58 -12.17 1.17
N ALA A 203 40.89 -12.61 -0.05
CA ALA A 203 42.21 -13.11 -0.40
C ALA A 203 43.31 -12.03 -0.18
N ASP A 204 43.01 -10.77 -0.46
CA ASP A 204 43.97 -9.66 -0.31
C ASP A 204 44.23 -9.32 1.16
N LEU A 205 43.20 -9.40 2.01
CA LEU A 205 43.35 -9.28 3.46
C LEU A 205 44.24 -10.40 4.01
N LEU A 206 44.07 -11.63 3.54
CA LEU A 206 44.91 -12.77 3.94
C LEU A 206 46.38 -12.57 3.54
N LYS A 207 46.63 -12.08 2.32
CA LYS A 207 47.99 -11.81 1.81
C LYS A 207 48.68 -10.67 2.56
N SER A 208 47.97 -9.58 2.84
CA SER A 208 48.51 -8.40 3.53
C SER A 208 48.67 -8.59 5.04
N GLY A 209 47.91 -9.50 5.65
CA GLY A 209 47.92 -9.73 7.10
C GLY A 209 47.13 -8.70 7.90
N GLU A 210 46.48 -7.73 7.26
CA GLU A 210 45.69 -6.68 7.93
C GLU A 210 44.55 -7.23 8.80
N TRP A 211 44.03 -8.42 8.47
CA TRP A 211 42.97 -9.08 9.23
C TRP A 211 43.33 -9.36 10.69
N LYS A 212 44.62 -9.39 11.04
CA LYS A 212 45.08 -9.59 12.43
C LYS A 212 44.90 -8.36 13.30
N ASN A 213 44.91 -7.16 12.69
CA ASN A 213 44.88 -5.88 13.40
C ASN A 213 43.51 -5.20 13.35
N LYS A 214 42.56 -5.77 12.59
CA LYS A 214 41.20 -5.24 12.42
C LYS A 214 40.20 -6.17 13.09
N LYS A 215 39.13 -5.60 13.64
CA LYS A 215 38.06 -6.35 14.29
C LYS A 215 37.23 -7.09 13.24
N ILE A 216 37.09 -8.40 13.40
CA ILE A 216 36.24 -9.22 12.54
C ILE A 216 34.83 -9.25 13.12
N ARG A 217 33.84 -8.93 12.29
CA ARG A 217 32.45 -8.93 12.72
C ARG A 217 31.99 -10.36 13.06
N PRO A 218 31.37 -10.60 14.23
CA PRO A 218 30.86 -11.91 14.57
C PRO A 218 29.71 -12.33 13.63
N TYR A 219 29.74 -13.59 13.21
CA TYR A 219 28.68 -14.18 12.40
C TYR A 219 27.47 -14.52 13.26
N ASP A 220 26.28 -14.08 12.84
CA ASP A 220 25.03 -14.40 13.51
C ASP A 220 24.53 -15.78 13.08
N ILE A 221 24.68 -16.77 13.97
CA ILE A 221 24.31 -18.17 13.74
C ILE A 221 22.77 -18.34 13.60
N LYS A 222 21.97 -17.36 14.06
CA LYS A 222 20.51 -17.41 13.93
C LYS A 222 20.03 -17.03 12.53
N LYS A 223 20.87 -16.37 11.72
CA LYS A 223 20.47 -15.95 10.37
C LYS A 223 20.30 -17.18 9.46
N PRO A 224 19.24 -17.20 8.63
CA PRO A 224 19.06 -18.28 7.68
C PRO A 224 20.23 -18.31 6.70
N ALA A 225 20.83 -19.49 6.53
CA ALA A 225 21.86 -19.70 5.53
C ALA A 225 21.31 -19.46 4.12
N LYS A 226 22.19 -19.05 3.21
CA LYS A 226 21.84 -18.88 1.79
C LYS A 226 21.31 -20.20 1.24
N LYS A 227 20.08 -20.20 0.73
CA LYS A 227 19.49 -21.38 0.08
C LYS A 227 20.29 -21.72 -1.18
N THR A 228 20.72 -22.97 -1.29
CA THR A 228 21.30 -23.53 -2.51
C THR A 228 20.21 -24.25 -3.29
N PHE A 229 20.09 -23.93 -4.57
CA PHE A 229 19.10 -24.55 -5.45
C PHE A 229 19.80 -25.59 -6.33
N ALA A 230 19.77 -26.85 -5.89
CA ALA A 230 20.22 -27.97 -6.70
C ALA A 230 19.16 -28.36 -7.75
N ALA A 231 19.56 -29.13 -8.76
CA ALA A 231 18.64 -29.73 -9.71
C ALA A 231 17.61 -30.61 -8.98
N LYS A 232 16.33 -30.51 -9.38
CA LYS A 232 15.22 -31.25 -8.78
C LYS A 232 14.48 -32.05 -9.85
N ILE A 233 14.12 -33.29 -9.51
CA ILE A 233 13.21 -34.11 -10.32
C ILE A 233 11.79 -33.57 -10.14
N HIS A 234 11.00 -33.55 -11.23
CA HIS A 234 9.60 -33.15 -11.16
C HIS A 234 8.83 -34.01 -10.13
N PRO A 235 7.99 -33.42 -9.25
CA PRO A 235 7.31 -34.18 -8.19
C PRO A 235 6.53 -35.40 -8.68
N TYR A 236 5.86 -35.27 -9.82
CA TYR A 236 5.13 -36.37 -10.45
C TYR A 236 6.05 -37.52 -10.88
N GLN A 237 7.22 -37.20 -11.47
CA GLN A 237 8.19 -38.22 -11.87
C GLN A 237 8.77 -38.94 -10.64
N ARG A 238 8.96 -38.24 -9.52
CA ARG A 238 9.39 -38.85 -8.26
C ARG A 238 8.36 -39.88 -7.78
N LEU A 239 7.07 -39.55 -7.85
CA LEU A 239 5.99 -40.47 -7.49
C LEU A 239 5.92 -41.66 -8.44
N LEU A 240 6.00 -41.43 -9.75
CA LEU A 240 6.03 -42.51 -10.75
C LEU A 240 7.20 -43.47 -10.49
N ASN A 241 8.39 -42.95 -10.19
CA ASN A 241 9.55 -43.78 -9.88
C ASN A 241 9.35 -44.60 -8.59
N GLN A 242 8.70 -44.02 -7.56
CA GLN A 242 8.36 -44.75 -6.34
C GLN A 242 7.38 -45.90 -6.63
N MET A 243 6.30 -45.63 -7.38
CA MET A 243 5.33 -46.67 -7.78
C MET A 243 6.00 -47.78 -8.60
N ARG A 244 6.87 -47.41 -9.56
CA ARG A 244 7.65 -48.36 -10.35
C ARG A 244 8.51 -49.25 -9.45
N SER A 245 9.21 -48.68 -8.47
CA SER A 245 10.02 -49.45 -7.51
C SER A 245 9.18 -50.49 -6.76
N ILE A 246 8.02 -50.08 -6.23
CA ILE A 246 7.13 -50.96 -5.47
C ILE A 246 6.70 -52.17 -6.31
N PHE A 247 6.24 -51.95 -7.54
CA PHE A 247 5.81 -53.06 -8.42
C PHE A 247 6.97 -53.99 -8.79
N LEU A 248 8.16 -53.44 -9.08
CA LEU A 248 9.35 -54.24 -9.37
C LEU A 248 9.79 -55.07 -8.17
N GLU A 249 9.73 -54.52 -6.95
CA GLU A 249 10.04 -55.22 -5.69
C GLU A 249 9.04 -56.36 -5.40
N MET A 250 7.78 -56.21 -5.83
CA MET A 250 6.78 -57.27 -5.75
C MET A 250 6.94 -58.36 -6.82
N GLY A 251 7.93 -58.24 -7.73
CA GLY A 251 8.20 -59.20 -8.80
C GLY A 251 7.39 -58.98 -10.08
N PHE A 252 6.69 -57.85 -10.22
CA PHE A 252 6.03 -57.49 -11.48
C PHE A 252 7.07 -57.04 -12.51
N THR A 253 6.77 -57.24 -13.79
CA THR A 253 7.59 -56.76 -14.91
C THR A 253 6.94 -55.54 -15.55
N GLU A 254 7.73 -54.50 -15.83
CA GLU A 254 7.24 -53.29 -16.48
C GLU A 254 6.95 -53.53 -17.98
N ILE A 255 5.74 -53.19 -18.40
CA ILE A 255 5.32 -53.22 -19.81
C ILE A 255 5.29 -51.79 -20.34
N LYS A 256 5.77 -51.58 -21.56
CA LYS A 256 5.72 -50.29 -22.26
C LYS A 256 4.76 -50.38 -23.44
N GLY A 257 4.05 -49.30 -23.71
CA GLY A 257 3.15 -49.19 -24.86
C GLY A 257 3.19 -47.78 -25.46
N ASP A 258 2.70 -47.67 -26.68
CA ASP A 258 2.61 -46.40 -27.39
C ASP A 258 1.42 -45.57 -26.89
N VAL A 259 1.52 -44.24 -27.02
CA VAL A 259 0.44 -43.31 -26.65
C VAL A 259 -0.76 -43.44 -27.59
N ILE A 260 -0.52 -43.81 -28.86
CA ILE A 260 -1.57 -44.05 -29.86
C ILE A 260 -1.87 -45.55 -29.87
N GLN A 261 -3.10 -45.91 -29.58
CA GLN A 261 -3.59 -47.29 -29.61
C GLN A 261 -4.78 -47.39 -30.56
N SER A 262 -4.84 -48.49 -31.33
CA SER A 262 -6.02 -48.77 -32.16
C SER A 262 -7.23 -49.02 -31.27
N SER A 263 -8.43 -48.63 -31.71
CA SER A 263 -9.68 -48.88 -30.98
C SER A 263 -9.89 -50.37 -30.68
N PHE A 264 -9.38 -51.26 -31.54
CA PHE A 264 -9.41 -52.70 -31.30
C PHE A 264 -8.69 -53.09 -30.00
N TRP A 265 -7.42 -52.72 -29.83
CA TRP A 265 -6.63 -53.02 -28.63
C TRP A 265 -7.07 -52.23 -27.39
N ASN A 266 -7.58 -51.01 -27.56
CA ASN A 266 -8.01 -50.17 -26.44
C ASN A 266 -9.39 -50.55 -25.88
N PHE A 267 -10.26 -51.16 -26.70
CA PHE A 267 -11.67 -51.43 -26.32
C PHE A 267 -12.13 -52.86 -26.63
N ASP A 268 -12.02 -53.30 -27.89
CA ASP A 268 -12.61 -54.58 -28.32
C ASP A 268 -11.95 -55.78 -27.61
N THR A 269 -10.63 -55.78 -27.43
CA THR A 269 -9.90 -56.86 -26.73
C THR A 269 -10.15 -56.90 -25.22
N LEU A 270 -10.62 -55.80 -24.64
CA LEU A 270 -11.04 -55.71 -23.24
C LEU A 270 -12.54 -56.05 -23.07
N PHE A 271 -13.20 -56.55 -24.13
CA PHE A 271 -14.62 -56.88 -24.17
C PHE A 271 -15.56 -55.69 -23.89
N GLN A 272 -15.13 -54.46 -24.21
CA GLN A 272 -15.98 -53.28 -24.11
C GLN A 272 -16.91 -53.17 -25.34
N PRO A 273 -18.24 -53.01 -25.17
CA PRO A 273 -19.19 -52.93 -26.29
C PRO A 273 -18.87 -51.79 -27.28
N GLN A 274 -19.17 -52.01 -28.56
CA GLN A 274 -18.88 -51.03 -29.62
C GLN A 274 -19.70 -49.74 -29.51
N ASP A 275 -20.88 -49.82 -28.89
CA ASP A 275 -21.74 -48.67 -28.65
C ASP A 275 -21.49 -48.02 -27.26
N HIS A 276 -20.42 -48.42 -26.55
CA HIS A 276 -20.15 -47.88 -25.23
C HIS A 276 -19.66 -46.42 -25.31
N PRO A 277 -20.23 -45.48 -24.53
CA PRO A 277 -19.96 -44.04 -24.65
C PRO A 277 -18.53 -43.61 -24.27
N ALA A 278 -17.72 -44.51 -23.71
CA ALA A 278 -16.32 -44.27 -23.39
C ALA A 278 -15.33 -44.64 -24.52
N ARG A 279 -15.83 -45.12 -25.67
CA ARG A 279 -15.05 -45.29 -26.91
C ARG A 279 -14.85 -43.96 -27.61
#